data_AF-A0A6G3X8V6-F1
#
_entry.id   AF-A0A6G3X8V6-F1
#
_cell.length_a   1.000
_cell.length_b   1.000
_cell.length_c   1.000
_cell.angle_alpha   90.00
_cell.angle_beta   90.00
_cell.angle_gamma   90.00
#
_symmetry.space_group_name_H-M   'P 1'
#
loop_
_entity.id
_entity.type
_entity.pdbx_description
1 polymer ?
#
loop_
_entity_poly.entity_id
_entity_poly.type
_entity_poly.pdbx_seq_one_letter_code
_entity_poly.pdbx_strand_id
1 'polypeptide(L)'
;MATLKADDFRTYTTEGSTTTATPTTVEWEAESYDMGGHDTYMHKEISEQADAVDRVLRGRIDDRFSTVHLGGLNLDAREARGVRRIKILGCGTSY
;
A
#
# COMPACT_ATOMS: atom_id res chain seq x y z
N MET A 1 -7.26 15.93 17.77
CA MET A 1 -8.25 15.42 18.76
C MET A 1 -9.51 15.01 18.01
N ALA A 2 -10.35 14.16 18.60
CA ALA A 2 -11.60 13.73 17.96
C ALA A 2 -12.74 13.60 18.96
N THR A 3 -13.98 13.82 18.51
CA THR A 3 -15.21 13.56 19.27
C THR A 3 -16.07 12.60 18.48
N LEU A 4 -16.56 11.55 19.15
CA LEU A 4 -17.39 10.50 18.57
C LEU A 4 -18.77 10.55 19.22
N LYS A 5 -19.82 10.49 18.40
CA LYS A 5 -21.21 10.30 18.79
C LYS A 5 -21.76 9.06 18.08
N ALA A 6 -22.94 8.60 18.48
CA ALA A 6 -23.56 7.43 17.87
C ALA A 6 -23.82 7.62 16.35
N ASP A 7 -23.98 8.87 15.92
CA ASP A 7 -24.40 9.26 14.57
C ASP A 7 -23.40 10.18 13.85
N ASP A 8 -22.34 10.65 14.52
CA ASP A 8 -21.42 11.66 13.99
C ASP A 8 -20.00 11.46 14.52
N PHE A 9 -19.01 11.93 13.76
CA PHE A 9 -17.65 12.08 14.23
C PHE A 9 -17.06 13.42 13.77
N ARG A 10 -16.26 14.05 14.63
CA ARG A 10 -15.56 15.30 14.32
C ARG A 10 -14.10 15.20 14.69
N THR A 11 -13.26 15.78 13.84
CA THR A 11 -11.81 15.80 14.00
C THR A 11 -11.31 17.23 14.11
N TYR A 12 -10.24 17.43 14.89
CA TYR A 12 -9.65 18.72 15.19
C TYR A 12 -8.13 18.64 15.20
N THR A 13 -7.45 19.72 14.84
CA THR A 13 -6.00 19.88 15.05
C THR A 13 -5.68 19.91 16.54
N THR A 14 -4.40 19.84 16.88
CA THR A 14 -3.92 20.03 18.27
C THR A 14 -4.23 21.42 18.81
N GLU A 15 -4.40 22.40 17.94
CA GLU A 15 -4.78 23.78 18.28
C GLU A 15 -6.31 23.99 18.35
N GLY A 16 -7.10 22.94 18.11
CA GLY A 16 -8.57 22.98 18.26
C GLY A 16 -9.34 23.41 17.00
N SER A 17 -8.67 23.70 15.89
CA SER A 17 -9.34 24.00 14.62
C SER A 17 -9.93 22.73 13.99
N THR A 18 -11.13 22.81 13.40
CA THR A 18 -11.81 21.66 12.79
C THR A 18 -11.07 21.17 11.55
N THR A 19 -10.91 19.85 11.42
CA THR A 19 -10.35 19.20 10.23
C THR A 19 -11.45 18.51 9.41
N THR A 20 -11.22 18.36 8.11
CA THR A 20 -12.10 17.58 7.22
C THR A 20 -11.49 16.20 7.03
N ALA A 21 -12.23 15.16 7.41
CA ALA A 21 -11.84 13.77 7.23
C ALA A 21 -12.95 13.03 6.47
N THR A 22 -12.60 12.41 5.35
CA THR A 22 -13.54 11.62 4.53
C THR A 22 -13.39 10.15 4.89
N PRO A 23 -14.47 9.47 5.32
CA PRO A 23 -14.43 8.03 5.54
C PRO A 23 -14.04 7.31 4.25
N THR A 24 -13.13 6.36 4.38
CA THR A 24 -12.75 5.47 3.26
C THR A 24 -13.05 4.04 3.69
N THR A 25 -13.77 3.31 2.86
CA THR A 25 -13.96 1.87 3.05
C THR A 25 -12.64 1.19 2.77
N VAL A 26 -12.17 0.39 3.73
CA VAL A 26 -10.97 -0.41 3.54
C VAL A 26 -11.40 -1.82 3.16
N GLU A 27 -10.99 -2.28 1.97
CA GLU A 27 -11.26 -3.63 1.49
C GLU A 27 -10.34 -4.61 2.23
N TRP A 28 -10.83 -5.16 3.34
CA TRP A 28 -10.13 -6.19 4.11
C TRP A 28 -10.91 -7.48 3.96
N GLU A 29 -10.33 -8.47 3.27
CA GLU A 29 -10.91 -9.82 3.23
C GLU A 29 -10.48 -10.56 4.50
N ALA A 30 -11.44 -11.05 5.28
CA ALA A 30 -11.16 -11.77 6.53
C ALA A 30 -10.24 -13.00 6.35
N GLU A 31 -10.21 -13.57 5.13
CA GLU A 31 -9.35 -14.68 4.71
C GLU A 31 -7.84 -14.34 4.75
N SER A 32 -7.48 -13.05 4.71
CA SER A 32 -6.10 -12.60 4.88
C SER A 32 -5.46 -12.97 6.23
N TYR A 33 -6.28 -13.34 7.22
CA TYR A 33 -5.85 -13.77 8.54
C TYR A 33 -5.98 -15.29 8.78
N ASP A 34 -6.39 -16.07 7.78
CA ASP A 34 -6.43 -17.52 7.92
C ASP A 34 -5.00 -18.09 7.83
N MET A 35 -4.63 -18.97 8.75
CA MET A 35 -3.35 -19.69 8.71
C MET A 35 -3.41 -20.87 7.71
N GLY A 36 -4.62 -21.24 7.27
CA GLY A 36 -4.86 -22.35 6.36
C GLY A 36 -4.27 -23.64 6.91
N GLY A 37 -3.53 -24.37 6.05
CA GLY A 37 -2.85 -25.61 6.42
C GLY A 37 -1.42 -25.47 6.96
N HIS A 38 -0.96 -24.26 7.31
CA HIS A 38 0.41 -24.02 7.76
C HIS A 38 0.54 -24.04 9.28
N ASP A 39 1.68 -24.50 9.79
CA ASP A 39 1.95 -24.55 11.24
C ASP A 39 2.19 -23.17 11.87
N THR A 40 2.64 -22.19 11.07
CA THR A 40 2.89 -20.81 11.50
C THR A 40 2.63 -19.82 10.37
N TYR A 41 2.33 -18.56 10.70
CA TYR A 41 2.21 -17.48 9.71
C TYR A 41 3.50 -17.28 8.91
N MET A 42 4.68 -17.40 9.54
CA MET A 42 5.95 -17.28 8.84
C MET A 42 6.11 -18.35 7.75
N HIS A 43 5.72 -19.60 8.04
CA HIS A 43 5.74 -20.66 7.05
C HIS A 43 4.75 -20.42 5.90
N LYS A 44 3.56 -19.90 6.21
CA LYS A 44 2.57 -19.47 5.20
C LYS A 44 3.13 -18.36 4.31
N GLU A 45 3.62 -17.27 4.89
CA GLU A 45 4.13 -16.10 4.16
C GLU A 45 5.32 -16.46 3.26
N ILE A 46 6.21 -17.36 3.70
CA ILE A 46 7.31 -17.87 2.88
C ILE A 46 6.76 -18.70 1.70
N SER A 47 5.75 -19.54 1.94
CA SER A 47 5.15 -20.39 0.91
C SER A 47 4.37 -19.58 -0.14
N GLU A 48 3.78 -18.45 0.26
CA GLU A 48 2.97 -17.57 -0.59
C GLU A 48 3.79 -16.58 -1.42
N GLN A 49 5.13 -16.60 -1.34
CA GLN A 49 5.98 -15.62 -2.02
C GLN A 49 5.79 -15.58 -3.54
N ALA A 50 5.58 -16.73 -4.18
CA ALA A 50 5.36 -16.78 -5.63
C ALA A 50 4.09 -16.00 -6.04
N ASP A 51 2.99 -16.21 -5.32
CA ASP A 51 1.72 -15.52 -5.56
C ASP A 51 1.81 -14.04 -5.17
N ALA A 52 2.59 -13.71 -4.14
CA ALA A 52 2.85 -12.32 -3.75
C ALA A 52 3.62 -11.57 -4.85
N VAL A 53 4.65 -12.20 -5.43
CA VAL A 53 5.41 -11.62 -6.55
C VAL A 53 4.53 -11.45 -7.79
N ASP A 54 3.72 -12.45 -8.14
CA ASP A 54 2.76 -12.34 -9.25
C ASP A 54 1.82 -11.15 -9.06
N ARG A 55 1.20 -11.02 -7.87
CA ARG A 55 0.32 -9.89 -7.53
C ARG A 55 1.02 -8.54 -7.65
N VAL A 56 2.28 -8.43 -7.22
CA VAL A 56 3.07 -7.19 -7.32
C VAL A 56 3.32 -6.79 -8.77
N LEU A 57 3.57 -7.76 -9.66
CA LEU A 57 3.91 -7.53 -11.07
C LEU A 57 2.67 -7.38 -11.98
N ARG A 58 1.52 -7.95 -11.57
CA ARG A 58 0.29 -7.96 -12.36
C ARG A 58 -0.14 -6.55 -12.77
N GLY A 59 -0.38 -6.36 -14.06
CA GLY A 59 -0.77 -5.07 -14.65
C GLY A 59 0.34 -4.02 -14.72
N ARG A 60 1.59 -4.36 -14.34
CA ARG A 60 2.74 -3.46 -14.43
C ARG A 60 3.69 -3.77 -15.59
N ILE A 61 3.61 -4.95 -16.21
CA ILE A 61 4.46 -5.35 -17.33
C ILE A 61 3.70 -5.16 -18.64
N ASP A 62 4.32 -4.50 -19.62
CA ASP A 62 3.86 -4.41 -21.00
C ASP A 62 4.76 -5.30 -21.87
N ASP A 63 4.29 -6.52 -22.14
CA ASP A 63 5.03 -7.51 -22.92
C ASP A 63 5.24 -7.08 -24.38
N ARG A 64 4.33 -6.25 -24.93
CA ARG A 64 4.39 -5.85 -26.34
C ARG A 64 5.57 -4.94 -26.62
N PHE A 65 5.86 -4.02 -25.69
CA PHE A 65 6.96 -3.07 -25.82
C PHE A 65 8.15 -3.40 -24.92
N SER A 66 8.06 -4.48 -24.12
CA SER A 66 9.06 -4.84 -23.11
C SER A 66 9.33 -3.69 -22.13
N THR A 67 8.26 -3.02 -21.71
CA THR A 67 8.32 -1.86 -20.79
C THR A 67 7.49 -2.13 -19.53
N VAL A 68 7.56 -1.21 -18.56
CA VAL A 68 6.77 -1.30 -17.32
C VAL A 68 5.97 -0.03 -17.05
N HIS A 69 4.82 -0.19 -16.42
CA HIS A 69 3.96 0.89 -15.94
C HIS A 69 3.97 0.94 -14.40
N LEU A 70 4.48 2.04 -13.85
CA LEU A 70 4.55 2.29 -12.40
C LEU A 70 3.30 3.06 -11.93
N GLY A 71 2.14 2.41 -12.07
CA GLY A 71 0.85 2.92 -11.59
C GLY A 71 0.91 3.23 -10.10
N GLY A 72 0.74 4.51 -9.76
CA GLY A 72 0.95 5.07 -8.42
C GLY A 72 1.89 6.27 -8.41
N LEU A 73 2.94 6.27 -9.26
CA LEU A 73 3.83 7.43 -9.40
C LEU A 73 3.27 8.46 -10.39
N ASN A 74 2.46 8.01 -11.35
CA ASN A 74 1.81 8.84 -12.37
C ASN A 74 2.79 9.78 -13.12
N LEU A 75 4.01 9.31 -13.34
CA LEU A 75 5.06 10.04 -14.06
C LEU A 75 5.05 9.63 -15.54
N ASP A 76 5.19 10.60 -16.43
CA ASP A 76 5.49 10.32 -17.82
C ASP A 76 6.98 9.94 -18.03
N ALA A 77 7.32 9.47 -19.23
CA ALA A 77 8.69 9.05 -19.54
C ALA A 77 9.73 10.18 -19.46
N ARG A 78 9.33 11.45 -19.68
CA ARG A 78 10.23 12.61 -19.57
C ARG A 78 10.46 12.97 -18.11
N GLU A 79 9.42 12.96 -17.29
CA GLU A 79 9.48 13.21 -15.84
C GLU A 79 10.32 12.13 -15.14
N ALA A 80 10.10 10.86 -15.46
CA ALA A 80 10.88 9.75 -14.92
C ALA A 80 12.38 9.87 -15.25
N ARG A 81 12.72 10.25 -16.49
CA ARG A 81 14.12 10.52 -16.91
C ARG A 81 14.73 11.77 -16.26
N GLY A 82 13.90 12.68 -15.75
CA GLY A 82 14.32 13.88 -15.05
C GLY A 82 14.84 13.63 -13.63
N VAL A 83 14.58 12.45 -13.06
CA VAL A 83 15.01 12.08 -11.70
C VAL A 83 16.54 11.96 -11.65
N ARG A 84 17.18 12.87 -10.90
CA ARG A 84 18.65 12.91 -10.77
C ARG A 84 19.19 12.28 -9.49
N ARG A 85 18.30 12.01 -8.53
CA ARG A 85 18.68 11.49 -7.21
C ARG A 85 17.55 10.67 -6.62
N ILE A 86 17.89 9.46 -6.19
CA ILE A 86 17.02 8.58 -5.40
C ILE A 86 17.61 8.50 -3.99
N LYS A 87 16.77 8.64 -2.97
CA LYS A 87 17.14 8.37 -1.58
C LYS A 87 16.21 7.28 -1.06
N ILE A 88 16.77 6.21 -0.53
CA ILE A 88 16.02 5.10 0.07
C ILE A 88 16.15 5.25 1.59
N LEU A 89 15.02 5.32 2.27
CA LEU A 89 14.93 5.41 3.73
C LEU A 89 14.13 4.21 4.22
N GLY A 90 14.68 3.46 5.16
CA GLY A 90 14.08 2.25 5.70
C GLY A 90 14.72 1.88 7.04
N CYS A 91 14.15 0.89 7.72
CA CYS A 91 14.71 0.31 8.94
C CYS A 91 14.51 -1.22 8.95
N GLY A 92 15.34 -1.94 9.70
CA GLY A 92 15.25 -3.40 9.81
C GLY A 92 15.46 -4.10 8.46
N THR A 93 14.59 -5.06 8.12
CA THR A 93 14.63 -5.84 6.86
C THR A 93 14.27 -5.02 5.61
N SER A 94 13.81 -3.78 5.78
CA SER A 94 13.38 -2.88 4.70
C SER A 94 14.46 -1.86 4.28
N TYR A 95 15.68 -1.95 4.84
CA TYR A 95 16.82 -1.08 4.50
C TYR A 95 17.95 -1.86 3.83
#